data_AF-A0A1Q9AHW6-F1
#
_entry.id   AF-A0A1Q9AHW6-F1
#
_cell.length_a   1.000
_cell.length_b   1.000
_cell.length_c   1.000
_cell.angle_alpha   90.00
_cell.angle_beta   90.00
_cell.angle_gamma   90.00
#
_symmetry.space_group_name_H-M   'P 1'
#
loop_
_entity.id
_entity.type
_entity.pdbx_description
1 polymer ?
#
loop_
_entity_poly.entity_id
_entity_poly.type
_entity_poly.pdbx_seq_one_letter_code
_entity_poly.pdbx_strand_id
1 'polypeptide(L)'
;MKTATQNFVVSANGSVFGVYAGPDRNAALLAYVHDAGYTSVENAAAALEKSVEEFVDGTKVEPLAPLFARIEIVNAAVVIDENPHVAFDIAVDGNVVHSTLEWLDADRRGLVANDCHLDVSNDYLDAVEAALGDDGELYDQTSDDARSGVLGDIAHIVWEKLVAVVRELKKSAPEAA
;
A
#
# COMPACT_ATOMS: atom_id res chain seq x y z
N MET A 1 -19.25 5.94 -23.59
CA MET A 1 -18.71 5.27 -22.39
C MET A 1 -17.46 6.04 -21.99
N LYS A 2 -17.38 6.56 -20.75
CA LYS A 2 -16.11 7.02 -20.20
C LYS A 2 -15.32 5.77 -19.82
N THR A 3 -14.10 5.62 -20.33
CA THR A 3 -13.18 4.58 -19.87
C THR A 3 -12.85 4.86 -18.41
N ALA A 4 -12.89 3.84 -17.55
CA ALA A 4 -12.48 4.00 -16.16
C ALA A 4 -11.00 4.38 -16.12
N THR A 5 -10.66 5.38 -15.30
CA THR A 5 -9.27 5.76 -15.02
C THR A 5 -8.72 4.78 -13.98
N GLN A 6 -7.48 4.34 -14.14
CA GLN A 6 -6.74 3.57 -13.14
C GLN A 6 -5.34 4.18 -12.95
N ASN A 7 -4.73 3.89 -11.81
CA ASN A 7 -3.37 4.32 -11.51
C ASN A 7 -2.36 3.31 -12.07
N PHE A 8 -1.24 3.81 -12.58
CA PHE A 8 -0.13 3.00 -13.08
C PHE A 8 1.16 3.42 -12.41
N VAL A 9 1.96 2.46 -11.97
CA VAL A 9 3.35 2.67 -11.57
C VAL A 9 4.20 2.77 -12.83
N VAL A 10 4.93 3.87 -12.96
CA VAL A 10 5.93 4.06 -14.01
C VAL A 10 7.32 3.91 -13.41
N SER A 11 8.12 3.02 -13.99
CA SER A 11 9.49 2.75 -13.55
C SER A 11 10.42 2.48 -14.73
N ALA A 12 11.71 2.79 -14.57
CA ALA A 12 12.74 2.36 -15.51
C ALA A 12 14.04 2.05 -14.75
N ASN A 13 14.86 1.15 -15.30
CA ASN A 13 16.17 0.79 -14.75
C ASN A 13 16.13 0.41 -13.25
N GLY A 14 15.04 -0.24 -12.81
CA GLY A 14 14.85 -0.66 -11.42
C GLY A 14 14.48 0.47 -10.45
N SER A 15 14.21 1.68 -10.93
CA SER A 15 13.75 2.82 -10.13
C SER A 15 12.31 3.18 -10.47
N VAL A 16 11.48 3.38 -9.45
CA VAL A 16 10.12 3.91 -9.60
C VAL A 16 10.22 5.43 -9.76
N PHE A 17 9.54 5.98 -10.77
CA PHE A 17 9.50 7.41 -11.03
C PHE A 17 8.24 8.08 -10.48
N GLY A 18 7.13 7.34 -10.43
CA GLY A 18 5.90 7.84 -9.85
C GLY A 18 4.68 7.02 -10.26
N VAL A 19 3.53 7.45 -9.77
CA VAL A 19 2.22 6.90 -10.11
C VAL A 19 1.45 7.90 -10.96
N TYR A 20 0.87 7.41 -12.06
CA TYR A 20 0.19 8.23 -13.05
C TYR A 20 -1.18 7.65 -13.37
N ALA A 21 -2.22 8.49 -13.29
CA ALA A 21 -3.58 8.11 -13.62
C ALA A 21 -3.82 8.14 -15.14
N GLY A 22 -4.47 7.10 -15.67
CA GLY A 22 -4.85 7.06 -17.08
C GLY A 22 -5.91 5.99 -17.39
N PRO A 23 -6.62 6.11 -18.52
CA PRO A 23 -7.51 5.05 -19.01
C PRO A 23 -6.76 3.78 -19.44
N ASP A 24 -5.47 3.90 -19.77
CA ASP A 24 -4.61 2.80 -20.20
C ASP A 24 -3.12 3.14 -19.95
N ARG A 25 -2.26 2.14 -20.24
CA ARG A 25 -0.80 2.25 -20.12
C ARG A 25 -0.21 3.42 -20.90
N ASN A 26 -0.73 3.70 -22.11
CA ASN A 26 -0.15 4.73 -22.98
C ASN A 26 -0.49 6.13 -22.47
N ALA A 27 -1.69 6.32 -21.93
CA ALA A 27 -2.09 7.56 -21.30
C ALA A 27 -1.28 7.84 -20.02
N ALA A 28 -1.02 6.82 -19.20
CA ALA A 28 -0.16 6.95 -18.03
C ALA A 28 1.31 7.24 -18.40
N LEU A 29 1.83 6.56 -19.43
CA LEU A 29 3.17 6.86 -19.96
C LEU A 29 3.28 8.30 -20.46
N LEU A 30 2.24 8.80 -21.16
CA LEU A 30 2.21 10.18 -21.65
C LEU A 30 2.15 11.19 -20.49
N ALA A 31 1.38 10.89 -19.44
CA ALA A 31 1.33 11.73 -18.23
C ALA A 31 2.70 11.82 -17.56
N TYR A 32 3.42 10.69 -17.41
CA TYR A 32 4.81 10.68 -16.95
C TYR A 32 5.74 11.53 -17.83
N VAL A 33 5.63 11.38 -19.14
CA VAL A 33 6.45 12.15 -20.10
C VAL A 33 6.21 13.65 -19.96
N HIS A 34 4.96 14.07 -19.75
CA HIS A 34 4.59 15.47 -19.53
C HIS A 34 5.12 16.00 -18.20
N ASP A 35 5.02 15.21 -17.15
CA ASP A 35 5.57 15.52 -15.82
C ASP A 35 7.10 15.67 -15.85
N ALA A 36 7.78 14.83 -16.65
CA ALA A 36 9.21 14.94 -16.92
C ALA A 36 9.59 16.12 -17.84
N GLY A 37 8.64 16.95 -18.26
CA GLY A 37 8.87 18.18 -19.03
C GLY A 37 8.92 18.01 -20.55
N TYR A 38 8.57 16.83 -21.07
CA TYR A 38 8.54 16.55 -22.50
C TYR A 38 7.14 16.72 -23.07
N THR A 39 7.03 17.08 -24.36
CA THR A 39 5.72 17.32 -24.99
C THR A 39 5.07 16.05 -25.52
N SER A 40 5.86 15.01 -25.81
CA SER A 40 5.39 13.73 -26.32
C SER A 40 6.41 12.60 -26.04
N VAL A 41 5.97 11.35 -26.20
CA VAL A 41 6.83 10.16 -26.03
C VAL A 41 7.99 10.20 -27.03
N GLU A 42 7.75 10.65 -28.26
CA GLU A 42 8.79 10.83 -29.28
C GLU A 42 9.80 11.90 -28.87
N ASN A 43 9.34 12.99 -28.25
CA ASN A 43 10.22 14.05 -27.76
C ASN A 43 11.11 13.54 -26.61
N ALA A 44 10.55 12.76 -25.66
CA ALA A 44 11.31 12.13 -24.59
C ALA A 44 12.32 11.10 -25.13
N ALA A 45 11.91 10.24 -26.06
CA ALA A 45 12.78 9.26 -26.70
C ALA A 45 13.95 9.93 -27.42
N ALA A 46 13.67 10.97 -28.22
CA ALA A 46 14.70 11.73 -28.93
C ALA A 46 15.68 12.44 -27.99
N ALA A 47 15.19 13.01 -26.88
CA ALA A 47 16.04 13.66 -25.88
C ALA A 47 17.00 12.68 -25.18
N LEU A 48 16.62 11.40 -25.11
CA LEU A 48 17.43 10.32 -24.55
C LEU A 48 18.24 9.55 -25.61
N GLU A 49 18.26 10.03 -26.86
CA GLU A 49 18.94 9.39 -28.00
C GLU A 49 18.50 7.93 -28.23
N LYS A 50 17.21 7.65 -27.97
CA LYS A 50 16.58 6.35 -28.16
C LYS A 50 15.52 6.40 -29.26
N SER A 51 15.24 5.25 -29.87
CA SER A 51 13.98 5.07 -30.59
C SER A 51 12.79 5.09 -29.62
N VAL A 52 11.58 5.36 -30.15
CA VAL A 52 10.34 5.29 -29.37
C VAL A 52 10.15 3.90 -28.76
N GLU A 53 10.47 2.86 -29.53
CA GLU A 53 10.37 1.47 -29.09
C GLU A 53 11.31 1.19 -27.91
N GLU A 54 12.58 1.57 -28.01
CA GLU A 54 13.55 1.41 -26.91
C GLU A 54 13.18 2.22 -25.67
N PHE A 55 12.58 3.40 -25.84
CA PHE A 55 12.08 4.20 -24.72
C PHE A 55 10.90 3.50 -24.02
N VAL A 56 9.92 3.02 -24.79
CA VAL A 56 8.72 2.36 -24.28
C VAL A 56 9.05 1.01 -23.63
N ASP A 57 9.97 0.24 -24.21
CA ASP A 57 10.40 -1.06 -23.68
C ASP A 57 11.29 -0.90 -22.45
N GLY A 58 12.09 0.16 -22.42
CA GLY A 58 12.87 0.54 -21.23
C GLY A 58 12.02 1.11 -20.09
N THR A 59 10.76 1.45 -20.35
CA THR A 59 9.84 2.05 -19.38
C THR A 59 8.72 1.08 -19.02
N LYS A 60 8.80 0.52 -17.81
CA LYS A 60 7.78 -0.36 -17.27
C LYS A 60 6.63 0.48 -16.74
N VAL A 61 5.43 0.21 -17.26
CA VAL A 61 4.20 0.90 -16.86
C VAL A 61 3.17 -0.18 -16.56
N GLU A 62 2.85 -0.34 -15.29
CA GLU A 62 2.02 -1.42 -14.77
C GLU A 62 0.87 -0.87 -13.95
N PRO A 63 -0.32 -1.49 -13.97
CA PRO A 63 -1.40 -1.11 -13.07
C PRO A 63 -0.90 -1.15 -11.63
N LEU A 64 -1.20 -0.08 -10.88
CA LEU A 64 -0.91 -0.04 -9.47
C LEU A 64 -1.77 -1.08 -8.75
N ALA A 65 -1.15 -1.85 -7.86
CA ALA A 65 -1.87 -2.85 -7.09
C ALA A 65 -2.92 -2.17 -6.17
N PRO A 66 -4.08 -2.80 -5.92
CA PRO A 66 -5.05 -2.29 -4.96
C PRO A 66 -4.44 -2.19 -3.56
N LEU A 67 -4.90 -1.23 -2.75
CA LEU A 67 -4.31 -0.90 -1.44
C LEU A 67 -4.20 -2.13 -0.52
N PHE A 68 -5.23 -2.99 -0.52
CA PHE A 68 -5.23 -4.25 0.23
C PHE A 68 -4.07 -5.17 -0.14
N ALA A 69 -3.60 -5.17 -1.39
CA ALA A 69 -2.47 -5.99 -1.82
C ALA A 69 -1.11 -5.36 -1.49
N ARG A 70 -1.07 -4.05 -1.23
CA ARG A 70 0.17 -3.31 -0.92
C ARG A 70 0.50 -3.30 0.57
N ILE A 71 -0.52 -3.30 1.42
CA ILE A 71 -0.36 -3.31 2.88
C ILE A 71 -0.22 -4.75 3.39
N GLU A 72 0.77 -5.00 4.23
CA GLU A 72 1.02 -6.30 4.86
C GLU A 72 1.23 -6.17 6.37
N ILE A 73 0.86 -7.21 7.10
CA ILE A 73 1.19 -7.38 8.53
C ILE A 73 2.26 -8.46 8.60
N VAL A 74 3.45 -8.08 9.07
CA VAL A 74 4.64 -8.93 9.09
C VAL A 74 5.24 -8.99 10.50
N ASN A 75 6.14 -9.95 10.72
CA ASN A 75 6.84 -10.16 12.00
C ASN A 75 5.93 -10.26 13.24
N ALA A 76 4.66 -10.67 13.05
CA ALA A 76 3.70 -10.71 14.12
C ALA A 76 4.03 -11.81 15.14
N ALA A 77 3.98 -11.47 16.42
CA ALA A 77 4.25 -12.36 17.52
C ALA A 77 3.30 -12.12 18.69
N VAL A 78 2.85 -13.22 19.32
CA VAL A 78 2.11 -13.16 20.57
C VAL A 78 3.08 -12.93 21.72
N VAL A 79 2.85 -11.88 22.49
CA VAL A 79 3.62 -11.54 23.68
C VAL A 79 2.73 -11.72 24.91
N ILE A 80 3.18 -12.58 25.83
CA ILE A 80 2.44 -12.90 27.07
C ILE A 80 3.23 -12.35 28.26
N ASP A 81 2.88 -11.13 28.67
CA ASP A 81 3.42 -10.46 29.86
C ASP A 81 2.27 -9.96 30.75
N GLU A 82 2.49 -8.87 31.50
CA GLU A 82 1.46 -8.22 32.32
C GLU A 82 0.27 -7.71 31.49
N ASN A 83 0.49 -7.36 30.21
CA ASN A 83 -0.51 -6.91 29.25
C ASN A 83 -0.41 -7.74 27.96
N PRO A 84 -1.02 -8.95 27.91
CA PRO A 84 -0.94 -9.82 26.74
C PRO A 84 -1.36 -9.11 25.45
N HIS A 85 -0.51 -9.20 24.41
CA HIS A 85 -0.70 -8.48 23.15
C HIS A 85 -0.11 -9.24 21.97
N VAL A 86 -0.37 -8.72 20.78
CA VAL A 86 0.28 -9.11 19.54
C VAL A 86 1.12 -7.93 19.08
N ALA A 87 2.44 -8.08 19.08
CA ALA A 87 3.34 -7.11 18.47
C ALA A 87 3.51 -7.46 16.98
N PHE A 88 3.53 -6.46 16.11
CA PHE A 88 3.65 -6.66 14.66
C PHE A 88 4.18 -5.43 13.95
N ASP A 89 4.65 -5.66 12.72
CA ASP A 89 5.08 -4.61 11.80
C ASP A 89 4.05 -4.45 10.69
N ILE A 90 3.84 -3.21 10.28
CA ILE A 90 3.07 -2.85 9.08
C ILE A 90 4.09 -2.59 7.97
N ALA A 91 3.91 -3.27 6.84
CA ALA A 91 4.71 -3.07 5.65
C ALA A 91 3.86 -2.55 4.49
N VAL A 92 4.44 -1.68 3.67
CA VAL A 92 3.87 -1.19 2.41
C VAL A 92 4.85 -1.53 1.28
N ASP A 93 4.37 -2.25 0.28
CA ASP A 93 5.15 -2.74 -0.86
C ASP A 93 6.44 -3.47 -0.43
N GLY A 94 6.34 -4.28 0.63
CA GLY A 94 7.43 -5.08 1.18
C GLY A 94 8.40 -4.33 2.10
N ASN A 95 8.21 -3.03 2.35
CA ASN A 95 9.04 -2.25 3.27
C ASN A 95 8.30 -2.04 4.59
N VAL A 96 8.94 -2.34 5.72
CA VAL A 96 8.36 -2.03 7.04
C VAL A 96 8.35 -0.52 7.27
N VAL A 97 7.17 0.02 7.57
CA VAL A 97 6.93 1.47 7.74
C VAL A 97 6.59 1.84 9.17
N HIS A 98 6.03 0.91 9.94
CA HIS A 98 5.65 1.14 11.33
C HIS A 98 5.65 -0.16 12.13
N SER A 99 5.99 -0.08 13.41
CA SER A 99 5.92 -1.20 14.36
C SER A 99 4.95 -0.83 15.47
N THR A 100 4.02 -1.72 15.78
CA THR A 100 2.97 -1.45 16.75
C THR A 100 2.49 -2.74 17.43
N LEU A 101 1.46 -2.64 18.25
CA LEU A 101 0.84 -3.76 18.94
C LEU A 101 -0.66 -3.64 18.98
N GLU A 102 -1.33 -4.75 19.28
CA GLU A 102 -2.75 -4.76 19.64
C GLU A 102 -3.01 -5.70 20.81
N TRP A 103 -3.89 -5.29 21.72
CA TRP A 103 -4.17 -6.01 22.95
C TRP A 103 -4.97 -7.29 22.69
N LEU A 104 -4.68 -8.33 23.46
CA LEU A 104 -5.48 -9.54 23.51
C LEU A 104 -6.58 -9.43 24.57
N ASP A 105 -7.73 -10.03 24.31
CA ASP A 105 -8.81 -10.14 25.28
C ASP A 105 -8.42 -10.97 26.51
N ALA A 106 -9.29 -10.93 27.53
CA ALA A 106 -9.02 -11.53 28.84
C ALA A 106 -8.74 -13.05 28.78
N ASP A 107 -9.32 -13.76 27.81
CA ASP A 107 -9.06 -15.18 27.59
C ASP A 107 -7.91 -15.44 26.60
N ARG A 108 -7.30 -14.37 26.06
CA ARG A 108 -6.20 -14.37 25.10
C ARG A 108 -6.56 -15.06 23.78
N ARG A 109 -7.85 -15.16 23.47
CA ARG A 109 -8.40 -15.85 22.30
C ARG A 109 -8.84 -14.90 21.20
N GLY A 110 -8.77 -13.60 21.41
CA GLY A 110 -9.16 -12.56 20.45
C GLY A 110 -8.38 -11.27 20.64
N LEU A 111 -8.53 -10.36 19.67
CA LEU A 111 -8.11 -8.96 19.83
C LEU A 111 -9.18 -8.24 20.67
N VAL A 112 -8.77 -7.26 21.48
CA VAL A 112 -9.72 -6.42 22.23
C VAL A 112 -10.50 -5.54 21.25
N ALA A 113 -11.82 -5.67 21.22
CA ALA A 113 -12.67 -4.92 20.29
C ALA A 113 -12.98 -3.47 20.74
N ASN A 114 -12.80 -3.14 22.03
CA ASN A 114 -13.25 -1.88 22.63
C ASN A 114 -12.11 -1.00 23.17
N ASP A 115 -10.85 -1.39 22.97
CA ASP A 115 -9.65 -0.67 23.42
C ASP A 115 -8.50 -1.05 22.47
N CYS A 116 -8.72 -0.77 21.19
CA CYS A 116 -7.73 -1.07 20.15
C CYS A 116 -6.66 0.02 20.18
N HIS A 117 -5.41 -0.38 20.31
CA HIS A 117 -4.28 0.55 20.23
C HIS A 117 -4.26 1.27 18.86
N LEU A 118 -4.72 0.58 17.81
CA LEU A 118 -4.92 1.13 16.48
C LEU A 118 -6.03 2.20 16.41
N ASP A 119 -7.03 2.20 17.30
CA ASP A 119 -8.07 3.24 17.30
C ASP A 119 -7.63 4.52 18.04
N VAL A 120 -6.60 4.42 18.89
CA VAL A 120 -6.13 5.53 19.73
C VAL A 120 -4.87 6.19 19.16
N SER A 121 -4.06 5.45 18.42
CA SER A 121 -2.82 5.96 17.81
C SER A 121 -2.98 6.18 16.32
N ASN A 122 -2.79 7.41 15.86
CA ASN A 122 -2.75 7.74 14.42
C ASN A 122 -1.35 7.58 13.82
N ASP A 123 -0.31 7.31 14.62
CA ASP A 123 1.08 7.30 14.14
C ASP A 123 1.32 6.27 13.02
N TYR A 124 0.58 5.16 13.03
CA TYR A 124 0.67 4.16 11.97
C TYR A 124 -0.06 4.61 10.70
N LEU A 125 -1.16 5.36 10.82
CA LEU A 125 -1.87 5.92 9.67
C LEU A 125 -0.98 6.92 8.94
N ASP A 126 -0.36 7.82 9.69
CA ASP A 126 0.58 8.81 9.15
C ASP A 126 1.80 8.11 8.49
N ALA A 127 2.32 7.05 9.09
CA ALA A 127 3.43 6.29 8.54
C ALA A 127 3.06 5.53 7.25
N VAL A 128 1.87 4.93 7.19
CA VAL A 128 1.36 4.26 5.99
C VAL A 128 1.06 5.29 4.89
N GLU A 129 0.43 6.41 5.22
CA GLU A 129 0.16 7.50 4.28
C GLU A 129 1.45 8.06 3.70
N ALA A 130 2.45 8.35 4.54
CA ALA A 130 3.76 8.81 4.10
C ALA A 130 4.49 7.79 3.20
N ALA A 131 4.32 6.49 3.47
CA ALA A 131 4.90 5.43 2.65
C ALA A 131 4.20 5.23 1.30
N LEU A 132 2.90 5.54 1.23
CA LEU A 132 2.17 5.62 -0.03
C LEU A 132 2.58 6.87 -0.82
N GLY A 133 3.07 7.93 -0.16
CA GLY A 133 3.58 9.13 -0.82
C GLY A 133 2.51 9.85 -1.65
N ASP A 134 2.90 10.40 -2.81
CA ASP A 134 1.98 11.07 -3.75
C ASP A 134 0.89 10.12 -4.30
N ASP A 135 1.02 8.80 -4.10
CA ASP A 135 -0.04 7.85 -4.42
C ASP A 135 -1.29 8.12 -3.58
N GLY A 136 -1.15 8.60 -2.34
CA GLY A 136 -2.26 8.84 -1.40
C GLY A 136 -3.29 9.82 -1.95
N GLU A 137 -2.85 10.98 -2.47
CA GLU A 137 -3.73 11.97 -3.11
C GLU A 137 -4.34 11.47 -4.44
N LEU A 138 -3.63 10.58 -5.15
CA LEU A 138 -4.08 9.98 -6.42
C LEU A 138 -5.07 8.83 -6.20
N TYR A 139 -4.93 8.06 -5.13
CA TYR A 139 -5.92 7.05 -4.72
C TYR A 139 -7.26 7.72 -4.43
N ASP A 140 -7.26 8.79 -3.62
CA ASP A 140 -8.44 9.59 -3.25
C ASP A 140 -9.28 10.02 -4.47
N GLN A 141 -8.63 10.23 -5.62
CA GLN A 141 -9.27 10.74 -6.83
C GLN A 141 -9.77 9.66 -7.80
N THR A 142 -9.33 8.39 -7.66
CA THR A 142 -9.49 7.39 -8.75
C THR A 142 -9.95 6.00 -8.34
N SER A 143 -9.88 5.61 -7.06
CA SER A 143 -10.46 4.33 -6.62
C SER A 143 -11.92 4.51 -6.15
N ASP A 144 -12.80 3.55 -6.45
CA ASP A 144 -14.11 3.50 -5.78
C ASP A 144 -13.95 3.24 -4.26
N ASP A 145 -12.82 2.70 -3.82
CA ASP A 145 -12.45 2.55 -2.38
C ASP A 145 -12.20 3.93 -1.74
N ALA A 146 -11.48 4.81 -2.44
CA ALA A 146 -11.16 6.17 -2.02
C ALA A 146 -12.37 7.08 -1.80
N ARG A 147 -13.51 6.81 -2.46
CA ARG A 147 -14.77 7.53 -2.21
C ARG A 147 -15.31 7.32 -0.78
N SER A 148 -14.75 6.38 -0.02
CA SER A 148 -15.14 6.09 1.36
C SER A 148 -14.29 6.78 2.44
N GLY A 149 -13.13 7.35 2.07
CA GLY A 149 -12.18 8.01 2.97
C GLY A 149 -10.95 7.14 3.22
N VAL A 150 -9.82 7.52 2.60
CA VAL A 150 -8.54 6.77 2.59
C VAL A 150 -8.06 6.31 3.96
N LEU A 151 -8.23 7.11 5.02
CA LEU A 151 -7.86 6.71 6.39
C LEU A 151 -8.77 5.60 6.94
N GLY A 152 -10.05 5.59 6.56
CA GLY A 152 -10.99 4.52 6.88
C GLY A 152 -10.60 3.20 6.22
N ASP A 153 -10.09 3.26 4.99
CA ASP A 153 -9.60 2.08 4.27
C ASP A 153 -8.31 1.53 4.90
N ILE A 154 -7.33 2.39 5.25
CA ILE A 154 -6.08 1.92 5.87
C ILE A 154 -6.36 1.23 7.21
N ALA A 155 -7.12 1.87 8.10
CA ALA A 155 -7.46 1.28 9.39
C ALA A 155 -8.21 -0.05 9.24
N HIS A 156 -9.17 -0.10 8.32
CA HIS A 156 -9.93 -1.31 8.01
C HIS A 156 -9.03 -2.44 7.47
N ILE A 157 -8.15 -2.14 6.51
CA ILE A 157 -7.24 -3.11 5.89
C ILE A 157 -6.26 -3.66 6.93
N VAL A 158 -5.65 -2.79 7.73
CA VAL A 158 -4.71 -3.19 8.80
C VAL A 158 -5.43 -4.09 9.80
N TRP A 159 -6.63 -3.71 10.25
CA TRP A 159 -7.43 -4.52 11.17
C TRP A 159 -7.78 -5.89 10.59
N GLU A 160 -8.29 -5.95 9.35
CA GLU A 160 -8.66 -7.21 8.70
C GLU A 160 -7.47 -8.17 8.59
N LYS A 161 -6.31 -7.64 8.15
CA LYS A 161 -5.09 -8.43 8.02
C LYS A 161 -4.56 -8.88 9.38
N LEU A 162 -4.61 -8.03 10.40
CA LEU A 162 -4.20 -8.39 11.75
C LEU A 162 -5.08 -9.52 12.30
N VAL A 163 -6.40 -9.45 12.14
CA VAL A 163 -7.33 -10.53 12.53
C VAL A 163 -6.96 -11.85 11.85
N ALA A 164 -6.63 -11.82 10.56
CA ALA A 164 -6.20 -13.00 9.82
C ALA A 164 -4.88 -13.58 10.37
N VAL A 165 -3.88 -12.72 10.61
CA VAL A 165 -2.58 -13.12 11.16
C VAL A 165 -2.74 -13.74 12.55
N VAL A 166 -3.52 -13.12 13.44
CA VAL A 166 -3.79 -13.63 14.79
C VAL A 166 -4.49 -14.99 14.75
N ARG A 167 -5.40 -15.20 13.79
CA ARG A 167 -6.03 -16.50 13.60
C ARG A 167 -5.02 -17.58 13.20
N GLU A 168 -4.05 -17.25 12.35
CA GLU A 168 -3.01 -18.20 11.95
C GLU A 168 -2.00 -18.47 13.08
N LEU A 169 -1.57 -17.44 13.82
CA LEU A 169 -0.71 -17.60 15.00
C LEU A 169 -1.33 -18.54 16.06
N LYS A 170 -2.65 -18.54 16.18
CA LYS A 170 -3.37 -19.46 17.08
C LYS A 170 -3.40 -20.90 16.60
N LYS A 171 -3.37 -21.14 15.28
CA LYS A 171 -3.28 -22.51 14.75
C LYS A 171 -1.89 -23.11 14.96
N SER A 172 -0.85 -22.27 15.00
CA SER A 172 0.53 -22.70 15.16
C SER A 172 0.99 -22.76 16.63
N ALA A 173 0.27 -22.11 17.55
CA ALA A 173 0.47 -22.26 18.98
C ALA A 173 -0.27 -23.51 19.49
N PRO A 174 0.42 -24.62 19.87
CA PRO A 174 -0.26 -25.73 20.51
C PRO A 174 -0.89 -25.25 21.82
N GLU A 175 -2.11 -25.69 22.11
CA GLU A 175 -2.75 -25.48 23.41
C GLU A 175 -1.75 -25.89 24.50
N ALA A 176 -1.27 -24.92 25.27
CA ALA A 176 -0.52 -25.21 26.48
C ALA A 176 -1.48 -25.96 27.42
N ALA A 177 -1.31 -27.28 27.47
CA ALA A 177 -2.02 -28.20 28.34
C ALA A 177 -1.74 -27.93 29.82
#